data_AF-A0A925WK24-F1
#
_entry.id   AF-A0A925WK24-F1
#
_cell.length_a   1.000
_cell.length_b   1.000
_cell.length_c   1.000
_cell.angle_alpha   90.00
_cell.angle_beta   90.00
_cell.angle_gamma   90.00
#
_symmetry.space_group_name_H-M   'P 1'
#
loop_
_entity.id
_entity.type
_entity.pdbx_description
1 polymer ?
#
loop_
_entity_poly.entity_id
_entity_poly.type
_entity_poly.pdbx_seq_one_letter_code
_entity_poly.pdbx_strand_id
1 'polypeptide(L)'
;MIHLKHNPYKGINAHLHSTLQTNGGWEGFHTKHISDLTAHLSEMLPEGYVVDLEQSLQIRQYHPDTGEEVLPRRSLRPDVLVSRRADAPTPSSNPALITASLPVLVMPAIDSLGDDRRAYLTTISIQRITGEAWSRITWIELLSPTNKPDGSGYSQYAVKRANLLRAGIVLIEIDYLHETISPVPVVPSYPDHESDAYPYTITVTDPRPTLNSGQMQVYGWRVDEPLPTIVLPLALGDAPAALALNPVYDKTFTSVSGFWARIDYAQLPANFDAYDGVDQARIQALMHTVQTSGG
;
A
#
# COMPACT_ATOMS: atom_id res chain seq x y z
N MET A 1 3.41 15.92 -26.69
CA MET A 1 3.71 16.59 -25.41
C MET A 1 2.48 17.24 -24.84
N ILE A 2 1.73 16.43 -24.08
CA ILE A 2 0.61 16.82 -23.23
C ILE A 2 0.99 16.41 -21.81
N HIS A 3 1.23 17.41 -20.95
CA HIS A 3 1.58 17.20 -19.54
C HIS A 3 0.45 17.75 -18.65
N LEU A 4 -0.07 16.94 -17.74
CA LEU A 4 -1.13 17.34 -16.81
C LEU A 4 -0.63 17.33 -15.37
N LYS A 5 -0.76 18.46 -14.67
CA LYS A 5 -0.35 18.61 -13.26
C LYS A 5 -1.26 17.86 -12.28
N HIS A 6 -2.47 17.53 -12.70
CA HIS A 6 -3.40 16.65 -12.00
C HIS A 6 -3.31 15.24 -12.60
N ASN A 7 -3.72 14.25 -11.82
CA ASN A 7 -3.87 12.89 -12.29
C ASN A 7 -5.16 12.81 -13.16
N PRO A 8 -5.09 12.48 -14.46
CA PRO A 8 -6.28 12.34 -15.30
C PRO A 8 -7.03 11.00 -15.06
N TYR A 9 -6.34 10.00 -14.49
CA TYR A 9 -6.95 8.73 -14.12
C TYR A 9 -7.79 8.89 -12.86
N LYS A 10 -8.91 8.17 -12.74
CA LYS A 10 -9.68 8.12 -11.49
C LYS A 10 -8.90 7.51 -10.33
N GLY A 11 -7.88 6.68 -10.62
CA GLY A 11 -7.02 6.03 -9.65
C GLY A 11 -5.57 5.99 -10.11
N ILE A 12 -4.95 4.79 -10.14
CA ILE A 12 -3.52 4.64 -10.45
C ILE A 12 -3.21 5.18 -11.85
N ASN A 13 -2.17 6.00 -11.94
CA ASN A 13 -1.71 6.60 -13.17
C ASN A 13 -0.83 5.62 -13.96
N ALA A 14 -1.41 4.94 -14.95
CA ALA A 14 -0.72 3.92 -15.74
C ALA A 14 0.58 4.45 -16.40
N HIS A 15 0.57 5.68 -16.93
CA HIS A 15 1.76 6.28 -17.53
C HIS A 15 2.89 6.51 -16.52
N LEU A 16 2.57 6.99 -15.32
CA LEU A 16 3.55 7.12 -14.24
C LEU A 16 4.11 5.75 -13.88
N HIS A 17 3.25 4.77 -13.58
CA HIS A 17 3.66 3.49 -13.01
C HIS A 17 4.50 2.68 -13.99
N SER A 18 4.11 2.60 -15.25
CA SER A 18 4.94 2.03 -16.32
C SER A 18 6.31 2.73 -16.41
N THR A 19 6.35 4.06 -16.40
CA THR A 19 7.64 4.80 -16.41
C THR A 19 8.50 4.47 -15.18
N LEU A 20 7.90 4.32 -14.00
CA LEU A 20 8.63 4.00 -12.76
C LEU A 20 9.16 2.56 -12.73
N GLN A 21 8.48 1.62 -13.39
CA GLN A 21 8.92 0.23 -13.56
C GLN A 21 10.01 0.12 -14.64
N THR A 22 9.78 0.67 -15.84
CA THR A 22 10.70 0.56 -16.98
C THR A 22 11.95 1.44 -16.84
N ASN A 23 11.80 2.69 -16.40
CA ASN A 23 12.87 3.69 -16.37
C ASN A 23 13.38 4.03 -14.96
N GLY A 24 12.79 3.41 -13.93
CA GLY A 24 13.15 3.62 -12.53
C GLY A 24 12.58 4.90 -11.90
N GLY A 25 12.97 5.13 -10.65
CA GLY A 25 12.42 6.18 -9.80
C GLY A 25 11.32 5.71 -8.83
N TRP A 26 11.00 4.41 -8.81
CA TRP A 26 10.06 3.81 -7.87
C TRP A 26 10.34 4.20 -6.41
N GLU A 27 11.61 4.19 -5.98
CA GLU A 27 12.03 4.57 -4.62
C GLU A 27 11.54 5.96 -4.19
N GLY A 28 11.56 6.93 -5.11
CA GLY A 28 11.08 8.30 -4.85
C GLY A 28 9.56 8.39 -4.76
N PHE A 29 8.84 7.65 -5.62
CA PHE A 29 7.39 7.50 -5.52
C PHE A 29 7.01 6.82 -4.21
N HIS A 30 7.62 5.67 -3.92
CA HIS A 30 7.37 4.86 -2.74
C HIS A 30 7.59 5.66 -1.45
N THR A 31 8.74 6.33 -1.31
CA THR A 31 9.04 7.15 -0.13
C THR A 31 8.02 8.28 0.07
N LYS A 32 7.61 8.94 -1.02
CA LYS A 32 6.60 10.01 -0.94
C LYS A 32 5.20 9.46 -0.60
N HIS A 33 4.80 8.36 -1.22
CA HIS A 33 3.48 7.77 -0.99
C HIS A 33 3.33 7.23 0.42
N ILE A 34 4.36 6.53 0.94
CA ILE A 34 4.45 6.10 2.34
C ILE A 34 4.34 7.32 3.28
N SER A 35 5.05 8.42 3.00
CA SER A 35 4.95 9.64 3.81
C SER A 35 3.56 10.30 3.79
N ASP A 36 2.87 10.31 2.64
CA ASP A 36 1.50 10.83 2.54
C ASP A 36 0.49 9.92 3.25
N LEU A 37 0.65 8.60 3.13
CA LEU A 37 -0.15 7.59 3.81
C LEU A 37 0.01 7.68 5.32
N THR A 38 1.24 7.81 5.85
CA THR A 38 1.48 8.00 7.28
C THR A 38 0.80 9.25 7.81
N ALA A 39 0.86 10.37 7.08
CA ALA A 39 0.16 11.61 7.48
C ALA A 39 -1.36 11.39 7.49
N HIS A 40 -1.92 10.79 6.44
CA HIS A 40 -3.36 10.51 6.37
C HIS A 40 -3.84 9.56 7.48
N LEU A 41 -3.11 8.47 7.74
CA LEU A 41 -3.38 7.53 8.83
C LEU A 41 -3.32 8.21 10.21
N SER A 42 -2.36 9.12 10.42
CA SER A 42 -2.23 9.88 11.67
C SER A 42 -3.39 10.86 11.90
N GLU A 43 -4.01 11.35 10.82
CA GLU A 43 -5.17 12.25 10.89
C GLU A 43 -6.50 11.49 11.10
N MET A 44 -6.62 10.26 10.62
CA MET A 44 -7.89 9.49 10.65
C MET A 44 -8.03 8.49 11.80
N LEU A 45 -6.93 8.05 12.43
CA LEU A 45 -6.97 7.03 13.47
C LEU A 45 -7.45 7.63 14.82
N PRO A 46 -8.19 6.85 15.64
CA PRO A 46 -8.70 7.32 16.92
C PRO A 46 -7.58 7.48 17.96
N GLU A 47 -7.87 8.21 19.04
CA GLU A 47 -6.96 8.34 20.18
C GLU A 47 -6.50 6.97 20.72
N GLY A 48 -5.25 6.91 21.18
CA GLY A 48 -4.61 5.66 21.61
C GLY A 48 -3.97 4.87 20.47
N TYR A 49 -4.11 5.28 19.21
CA TYR A 49 -3.34 4.74 18.09
C TYR A 49 -2.24 5.70 17.64
N VAL A 50 -1.07 5.16 17.32
CA VAL A 50 0.08 5.89 16.78
C VAL A 50 0.57 5.22 15.51
N VAL A 51 0.93 6.03 14.53
CA VAL A 51 1.54 5.62 13.27
C VAL A 51 3.03 5.94 13.30
N ASP A 52 3.88 4.98 13.00
CA ASP A 52 5.33 5.17 12.91
C ASP A 52 5.87 4.69 11.55
N LEU A 53 7.04 5.20 11.17
CA LEU A 53 7.78 4.81 9.97
C LEU A 53 8.92 3.87 10.36
N GLU A 54 8.90 2.65 9.84
CA GLU A 54 9.91 1.64 10.13
C GLU A 54 10.72 1.24 8.90
N GLN A 55 11.94 0.75 9.13
CA GLN A 55 12.70 0.09 8.07
C GLN A 55 12.26 -1.36 7.97
N SER A 56 12.06 -1.86 6.75
CA SER A 56 11.46 -3.16 6.42
C SER A 56 12.12 -4.37 7.08
N LEU A 57 13.40 -4.28 7.49
CA LEU A 57 14.11 -5.32 8.26
C LEU A 57 14.08 -5.17 9.79
N GLN A 58 13.64 -4.03 10.34
CA GLN A 58 13.57 -3.83 11.79
C GLN A 58 12.30 -4.47 12.38
N ILE A 59 12.11 -5.78 12.18
CA ILE A 59 11.26 -6.55 13.09
C ILE A 59 12.00 -6.63 14.43
N ARG A 60 11.67 -5.68 15.33
CA ARG A 60 11.85 -5.86 16.76
C ARG A 60 11.16 -7.18 17.12
N GLN A 61 11.88 -8.12 17.72
CA GLN A 61 11.25 -9.37 18.15
C GLN A 61 10.34 -9.04 19.33
N TYR A 62 9.08 -9.43 19.26
CA TYR A 62 8.12 -9.27 20.35
C TYR A 62 7.82 -10.64 20.95
N HIS A 63 7.74 -10.71 22.28
CA HIS A 63 7.45 -11.96 22.97
C HIS A 63 5.98 -12.36 22.73
N PRO A 64 5.69 -13.58 22.24
CA PRO A 64 4.36 -13.94 21.73
C PRO A 64 3.25 -13.89 22.80
N ASP A 65 3.59 -14.13 24.06
CA ASP A 65 2.60 -14.17 25.16
C ASP A 65 2.42 -12.84 25.90
N THR A 66 3.32 -11.86 25.71
CA THR A 66 3.32 -10.60 26.50
C THR A 66 3.37 -9.33 25.65
N GLY A 67 3.74 -9.43 24.37
CA GLY A 67 3.92 -8.27 23.49
C GLY A 67 5.15 -7.41 23.82
N GLU A 68 6.03 -7.84 24.74
CA GLU A 68 7.22 -7.08 25.13
C GLU A 68 8.35 -7.17 24.09
N GLU A 69 9.10 -6.07 23.93
CA GLU A 69 10.21 -5.97 22.97
C GLU A 69 11.49 -6.68 23.46
N VAL A 70 11.89 -7.73 22.74
CA VAL A 70 13.19 -8.39 22.87
C VAL A 70 14.23 -7.58 22.07
N LEU A 71 14.88 -6.64 22.76
CA LEU A 71 15.79 -5.64 22.19
C LEU A 71 17.11 -6.19 21.58
N PRO A 72 17.40 -5.94 20.29
CA PRO A 72 18.76 -5.79 19.78
C PRO A 72 19.21 -4.32 19.91
N ARG A 73 20.53 -4.08 19.92
CA ARG A 73 21.10 -2.75 20.21
C ARG A 73 20.66 -1.67 19.20
N ARG A 74 20.41 -0.46 19.74
CA ARG A 74 20.16 0.82 19.03
C ARG A 74 20.87 0.94 17.68
N SER A 75 20.12 1.29 16.64
CA SER A 75 20.63 2.01 15.47
C SER A 75 20.15 3.47 15.50
N LEU A 76 20.86 4.33 14.78
CA LEU A 76 20.87 5.78 14.96
C LEU A 76 19.65 6.47 14.32
N ARG A 77 19.02 7.41 15.05
CA ARG A 77 18.02 8.33 14.49
C ARG A 77 18.72 9.50 13.78
N PRO A 78 18.27 9.92 12.58
CA PRO A 78 18.53 11.26 12.07
C PRO A 78 17.56 12.26 12.71
N ASP A 79 18.07 13.38 13.22
CA ASP A 79 17.25 14.44 13.82
C ASP A 79 16.77 15.44 12.76
N VAL A 80 15.44 15.54 12.55
CA VAL A 80 14.81 16.76 12.02
C VAL A 80 13.50 17.00 12.78
N LEU A 81 13.51 17.99 13.68
CA LEU A 81 12.37 18.36 14.51
C LEU A 81 11.83 19.71 14.05
N VAL A 82 10.79 19.70 13.21
CA VAL A 82 10.07 20.91 12.78
C VAL A 82 8.67 20.89 13.39
N SER A 83 8.55 21.46 14.58
CA SER A 83 7.25 21.71 15.20
C SER A 83 6.67 23.02 14.66
N ARG A 84 5.47 22.94 14.07
CA ARG A 84 4.62 24.11 13.82
C ARG A 84 3.25 23.88 14.45
N ARG A 85 3.05 24.49 15.61
CA ARG A 85 1.77 24.53 16.31
C ARG A 85 0.80 25.44 15.53
N ALA A 86 -0.36 24.91 15.20
CA ALA A 86 -1.52 25.68 14.75
C ALA A 86 -2.73 25.08 15.45
N ASP A 87 -3.44 25.88 16.24
CA ASP A 87 -4.63 25.44 16.96
C ASP A 87 -5.79 25.29 15.95
N ALA A 88 -6.50 24.16 16.00
CA ALA A 88 -7.67 23.87 15.17
C ALA A 88 -8.85 23.41 16.06
N PRO A 89 -10.10 23.82 15.74
CA PRO A 89 -11.27 23.54 16.58
C PRO A 89 -11.81 22.11 16.41
N THR A 90 -12.44 21.61 17.48
CA THR A 90 -13.09 20.29 17.53
C THR A 90 -14.34 20.21 16.65
N PRO A 91 -14.47 19.21 15.77
CA PRO A 91 -15.75 18.82 15.18
C PRO A 91 -16.45 17.75 16.04
N SER A 92 -17.76 17.89 16.22
CA SER A 92 -18.62 16.87 16.83
C SER A 92 -18.84 15.68 15.88
N SER A 93 -18.67 14.46 16.37
CA SER A 93 -18.86 13.24 15.59
C SER A 93 -20.33 12.84 15.44
N ASN A 94 -20.81 12.77 14.20
CA ASN A 94 -21.91 11.88 13.81
C ASN A 94 -21.31 10.57 13.28
N PRO A 95 -21.92 9.40 13.51
CA PRO A 95 -21.46 8.15 12.92
C PRO A 95 -21.71 8.16 11.41
N ALA A 96 -20.64 8.33 10.62
CA ALA A 96 -20.69 8.17 9.17
C ALA A 96 -20.85 6.68 8.82
N LEU A 97 -21.72 6.37 7.86
CA LEU A 97 -21.80 5.05 7.25
C LEU A 97 -20.50 4.76 6.51
N ILE A 98 -19.77 3.72 6.93
CA ILE A 98 -18.54 3.27 6.27
C ILE A 98 -18.91 2.60 4.94
N THR A 99 -18.57 3.27 3.83
CA THR A 99 -18.65 2.71 2.47
C THR A 99 -17.29 2.14 2.07
N ALA A 100 -16.98 0.94 2.53
CA ALA A 100 -15.83 0.18 2.05
C ALA A 100 -16.13 -0.51 0.71
N SER A 101 -15.08 -0.82 -0.04
CA SER A 101 -15.16 -1.63 -1.26
C SER A 101 -15.42 -3.10 -0.90
N LEU A 102 -15.93 -3.90 -1.82
CA LEU A 102 -15.99 -5.35 -1.64
C LEU A 102 -14.66 -5.99 -2.11
N PRO A 103 -14.12 -6.98 -1.38
CA PRO A 103 -12.97 -7.75 -1.86
C PRO A 103 -13.38 -8.67 -3.01
N VAL A 104 -12.46 -8.88 -3.96
CA VAL A 104 -12.63 -9.78 -5.12
C VAL A 104 -12.32 -11.25 -4.75
N LEU A 105 -11.53 -11.47 -3.70
CA LEU A 105 -11.15 -12.80 -3.20
C LEU A 105 -11.03 -12.77 -1.67
N VAL A 106 -11.49 -13.83 -0.99
CA VAL A 106 -11.37 -14.02 0.47
C VAL A 106 -10.96 -15.46 0.77
N MET A 107 -9.97 -15.67 1.64
CA MET A 107 -9.43 -17.01 1.94
C MET A 107 -8.68 -17.10 3.29
N PRO A 108 -8.25 -18.29 3.76
CA PRO A 108 -7.50 -18.44 5.00
C PRO A 108 -6.13 -17.73 4.95
N ALA A 109 -5.74 -17.08 6.05
CA ALA A 109 -4.48 -16.33 6.11
C ALA A 109 -3.23 -17.24 5.97
N ILE A 110 -3.30 -18.50 6.41
CA ILE A 110 -2.19 -19.48 6.32
C ILE A 110 -1.76 -19.78 4.88
N ASP A 111 -2.70 -19.81 3.93
CA ASP A 111 -2.45 -20.22 2.54
C ASP A 111 -1.72 -19.13 1.71
N SER A 112 -1.50 -17.96 2.30
CA SER A 112 -0.84 -16.82 1.65
C SER A 112 0.68 -16.77 1.83
N LEU A 113 1.31 -17.70 2.57
CA LEU A 113 2.74 -17.63 2.92
C LEU A 113 3.68 -18.15 1.82
N GLY A 114 4.80 -17.44 1.59
CA GLY A 114 5.97 -17.88 0.80
C GLY A 114 7.25 -17.99 1.65
N ASP A 115 8.41 -18.29 1.03
CA ASP A 115 9.69 -18.57 1.74
C ASP A 115 10.95 -17.83 1.17
N ASP A 116 12.08 -17.91 1.91
CA ASP A 116 13.48 -17.45 1.68
C ASP A 116 13.96 -16.01 2.10
N ARG A 117 15.08 -15.41 1.60
CA ARG A 117 15.82 -14.22 2.19
C ARG A 117 16.57 -13.23 1.22
N ARG A 118 16.67 -11.88 1.46
CA ARG A 118 17.32 -10.77 0.62
C ARG A 118 17.20 -9.17 0.90
N ALA A 119 16.06 -8.42 0.81
CA ALA A 119 16.01 -6.92 0.57
C ALA A 119 15.39 -5.94 1.64
N TYR A 120 15.27 -4.61 1.33
CA TYR A 120 14.99 -3.46 2.26
C TYR A 120 14.19 -2.28 1.63
N LEU A 121 13.19 -1.69 2.32
CA LEU A 121 12.58 -0.35 2.08
C LEU A 121 11.92 0.23 3.36
N THR A 122 11.25 1.40 3.31
CA THR A 122 10.49 2.01 4.43
C THR A 122 9.03 1.55 4.45
N THR A 123 8.45 1.38 5.64
CA THR A 123 7.09 0.83 5.84
C THR A 123 6.31 1.67 6.85
N ILE A 124 5.01 1.41 6.99
CA ILE A 124 4.19 2.00 8.05
C ILE A 124 3.86 0.93 9.10
N SER A 125 3.99 1.25 10.39
CA SER A 125 3.41 0.46 11.47
C SER A 125 2.36 1.25 12.23
N ILE A 126 1.30 0.57 12.65
CA ILE A 126 0.23 1.12 13.49
C ILE A 126 0.28 0.39 14.82
N GLN A 127 0.38 1.16 15.90
CA GLN A 127 0.58 0.68 17.26
C GLN A 127 -0.52 1.23 18.17
N ARG A 128 -1.07 0.40 19.05
CA ARG A 128 -2.02 0.80 20.10
C ARG A 128 -1.24 1.03 21.40
N ILE A 129 -1.54 2.14 22.06
CA ILE A 129 -1.00 2.50 23.37
C ILE A 129 -2.06 2.17 24.41
N THR A 130 -1.67 1.54 25.52
CA THR A 130 -2.57 1.25 26.65
C THR A 130 -1.78 1.39 27.94
N GLY A 131 -1.91 2.56 28.59
CA GLY A 131 -1.00 2.95 29.67
C GLY A 131 0.41 3.15 29.14
N GLU A 132 1.39 2.45 29.72
CA GLU A 132 2.79 2.46 29.27
C GLU A 132 3.08 1.39 28.20
N ALA A 133 2.15 0.47 27.93
CA ALA A 133 2.33 -0.61 26.96
C ALA A 133 2.03 -0.15 25.52
N TRP A 134 2.86 -0.60 24.58
CA TRP A 134 2.72 -0.36 23.15
C TRP A 134 2.60 -1.71 22.43
N SER A 135 1.54 -1.91 21.66
CA SER A 135 1.29 -3.16 20.93
C SER A 135 1.11 -2.88 19.45
N ARG A 136 1.91 -3.55 18.60
CA ARG A 136 1.80 -3.44 17.14
C ARG A 136 0.57 -4.18 16.64
N ILE A 137 -0.29 -3.48 15.91
CA ILE A 137 -1.57 -3.99 15.42
C ILE A 137 -1.49 -4.28 13.93
N THR A 138 -1.01 -3.31 13.15
CA THR A 138 -1.00 -3.39 11.69
C THR A 138 0.35 -2.98 11.12
N TRP A 139 0.73 -3.63 10.03
CA TRP A 139 1.88 -3.34 9.18
C TRP A 139 1.39 -3.07 7.78
N ILE A 140 1.79 -1.95 7.16
CA ILE A 140 1.40 -1.60 5.79
C ILE A 140 2.67 -1.48 4.95
N GLU A 141 2.82 -2.39 3.98
CA GLU A 141 3.89 -2.38 2.99
C GLU A 141 3.35 -1.86 1.65
N LEU A 142 4.05 -0.90 1.04
CA LEU A 142 3.90 -0.64 -0.39
C LEU A 142 4.93 -1.50 -1.12
N LEU A 143 4.49 -2.43 -1.95
CA LEU A 143 5.39 -3.34 -2.65
C LEU A 143 6.34 -2.60 -3.57
N SER A 144 7.57 -3.11 -3.70
CA SER A 144 8.56 -2.64 -4.66
C SER A 144 8.98 -3.78 -5.59
N PRO A 145 9.63 -3.48 -6.73
CA PRO A 145 10.20 -4.51 -7.60
C PRO A 145 11.13 -5.48 -6.86
N THR A 146 11.80 -5.03 -5.78
CA THR A 146 12.67 -5.91 -4.97
C THR A 146 11.90 -6.91 -4.10
N ASN A 147 10.60 -6.70 -3.87
CA ASN A 147 9.71 -7.58 -3.09
C ASN A 147 8.98 -8.62 -3.95
N LYS A 148 9.00 -8.51 -5.29
CA LYS A 148 8.31 -9.40 -6.24
C LYS A 148 9.15 -10.65 -6.55
N PRO A 149 8.59 -11.80 -6.99
CA PRO A 149 9.30 -13.08 -7.17
C PRO A 149 10.70 -13.02 -7.82
N ASP A 150 10.87 -12.28 -8.92
CA ASP A 150 12.16 -12.13 -9.62
C ASP A 150 13.09 -11.06 -9.00
N GLY A 151 12.59 -10.33 -7.99
CA GLY A 151 13.29 -9.28 -7.27
C GLY A 151 14.33 -9.82 -6.30
N SER A 152 15.46 -9.10 -6.20
CA SER A 152 16.65 -9.50 -5.42
C SER A 152 16.43 -9.72 -3.91
N GLY A 153 15.24 -9.45 -3.39
CA GLY A 153 14.86 -9.89 -2.06
C GLY A 153 13.38 -10.16 -1.85
N TYR A 154 12.70 -10.65 -2.89
CA TYR A 154 11.41 -11.34 -2.81
C TYR A 154 11.30 -12.18 -1.55
N SER A 155 12.33 -12.98 -1.39
CA SER A 155 12.41 -14.05 -0.45
C SER A 155 12.48 -13.47 0.98
N GLN A 156 13.27 -12.40 1.20
CA GLN A 156 13.26 -11.64 2.47
C GLN A 156 11.86 -11.21 2.88
N TYR A 157 11.13 -10.71 1.89
CA TYR A 157 9.82 -10.17 2.06
C TYR A 157 8.84 -11.29 2.43
N ALA A 158 8.98 -12.48 1.84
CA ALA A 158 8.25 -13.68 2.22
C ALA A 158 8.52 -14.12 3.67
N VAL A 159 9.79 -14.19 4.13
CA VAL A 159 10.10 -14.48 5.55
C VAL A 159 9.59 -13.40 6.50
N LYS A 160 9.69 -12.13 6.12
CA LYS A 160 9.15 -11.00 6.90
C LYS A 160 7.63 -11.11 7.03
N ARG A 161 6.93 -11.34 5.91
CA ARG A 161 5.49 -11.58 5.81
C ARG A 161 5.05 -12.73 6.72
N ALA A 162 5.72 -13.87 6.64
CA ALA A 162 5.46 -15.01 7.52
C ALA A 162 5.67 -14.70 9.00
N ASN A 163 6.71 -13.92 9.36
CA ASN A 163 6.97 -13.54 10.75
C ASN A 163 5.92 -12.56 11.30
N LEU A 164 5.49 -11.55 10.53
CA LEU A 164 4.44 -10.62 10.93
C LEU A 164 3.11 -11.35 11.17
N LEU A 165 2.72 -12.22 10.24
CA LEU A 165 1.47 -12.97 10.32
C LEU A 165 1.47 -13.99 11.47
N ARG A 166 2.59 -14.67 11.72
CA ARG A 166 2.76 -15.55 12.90
C ARG A 166 2.78 -14.79 14.22
N ALA A 167 3.19 -13.52 14.23
CA ALA A 167 3.13 -12.64 15.40
C ALA A 167 1.73 -12.01 15.62
N GLY A 168 0.72 -12.40 14.84
CA GLY A 168 -0.65 -11.87 14.98
C GLY A 168 -0.82 -10.44 14.46
N ILE A 169 0.16 -9.89 13.74
CA ILE A 169 0.11 -8.53 13.19
C ILE A 169 -0.66 -8.56 11.87
N VAL A 170 -1.65 -7.67 11.73
CA VAL A 170 -2.39 -7.48 10.48
C VAL A 170 -1.43 -6.96 9.41
N LEU A 171 -1.38 -7.60 8.25
CA LEU A 171 -0.54 -7.18 7.14
C LEU A 171 -1.40 -6.63 6.00
N ILE A 172 -1.13 -5.40 5.58
CA ILE A 172 -1.70 -4.79 4.39
C ILE A 172 -0.59 -4.62 3.37
N GLU A 173 -0.78 -5.13 2.16
CA GLU A 173 0.23 -5.10 1.08
C GLU A 173 -0.41 -4.38 -0.10
N ILE A 174 0.18 -3.25 -0.50
CA ILE A 174 -0.31 -2.41 -1.58
C ILE A 174 0.54 -2.69 -2.82
N ASP A 175 -0.06 -3.23 -3.88
CA ASP A 175 0.59 -3.59 -5.13
C ASP A 175 0.12 -2.69 -6.28
N TYR A 176 1.03 -1.88 -6.81
CA TYR A 176 0.79 -1.09 -8.03
C TYR A 176 1.71 -1.52 -9.19
N LEU A 177 2.29 -2.72 -9.12
CA LEU A 177 3.38 -3.19 -9.99
C LEU A 177 2.91 -4.29 -10.94
N HIS A 178 2.04 -3.91 -11.88
CA HIS A 178 1.37 -4.79 -12.84
C HIS A 178 2.29 -5.60 -13.77
N GLU A 179 3.56 -5.21 -13.95
CA GLU A 179 4.52 -5.90 -14.83
C GLU A 179 5.13 -7.16 -14.18
N THR A 180 4.75 -7.47 -12.92
CA THR A 180 5.39 -8.51 -12.10
C THR A 180 4.39 -9.27 -11.24
N ILE A 181 4.58 -10.59 -11.13
CA ILE A 181 3.72 -11.48 -10.33
C ILE A 181 3.65 -11.00 -8.88
N SER A 182 2.49 -11.12 -8.24
CA SER A 182 2.34 -10.80 -6.81
C SER A 182 3.24 -11.70 -5.94
N PRO A 183 3.85 -11.17 -4.85
CA PRO A 183 4.56 -12.01 -3.89
C PRO A 183 3.61 -12.80 -2.97
N VAL A 184 2.30 -12.60 -3.11
CA VAL A 184 1.25 -13.32 -2.39
C VAL A 184 0.74 -14.44 -3.32
N PRO A 185 1.09 -15.73 -3.10
CA PRO A 185 0.96 -16.80 -4.11
C PRO A 185 -0.46 -17.13 -4.61
N VAL A 186 -1.45 -16.53 -3.96
CA VAL A 186 -2.89 -16.77 -4.11
C VAL A 186 -3.62 -15.60 -4.79
N VAL A 187 -2.91 -14.52 -5.10
CA VAL A 187 -3.41 -13.42 -5.93
C VAL A 187 -3.20 -13.80 -7.41
N PRO A 188 -4.25 -13.84 -8.24
CA PRO A 188 -4.11 -14.23 -9.65
C PRO A 188 -3.10 -13.38 -10.41
N SER A 189 -2.29 -14.02 -11.25
CA SER A 189 -1.19 -13.39 -11.97
C SER A 189 -1.69 -12.55 -13.15
N TYR A 190 -1.61 -11.23 -13.01
CA TYR A 190 -1.92 -10.29 -14.08
C TYR A 190 -0.94 -10.35 -15.27
N PRO A 191 0.40 -10.45 -15.08
CA PRO A 191 1.34 -10.63 -16.19
C PRO A 191 1.09 -11.90 -17.02
N ASP A 192 0.62 -12.98 -16.39
CA ASP A 192 0.31 -14.24 -17.07
C ASP A 192 -1.13 -14.28 -17.62
N HIS A 193 -1.88 -13.18 -17.48
CA HIS A 193 -3.27 -13.02 -17.90
C HIS A 193 -4.24 -14.05 -17.30
N GLU A 194 -4.07 -14.40 -16.02
CA GLU A 194 -5.00 -15.28 -15.31
C GLU A 194 -6.40 -14.65 -15.17
N SER A 195 -7.43 -15.50 -15.09
CA SER A 195 -8.80 -15.06 -14.83
C SER A 195 -8.92 -14.35 -13.49
N ASP A 196 -9.70 -13.27 -13.45
CA ASP A 196 -9.92 -12.43 -12.27
C ASP A 196 -8.63 -11.79 -11.69
N ALA A 197 -7.56 -11.73 -12.49
CA ALA A 197 -6.39 -10.91 -12.21
C ALA A 197 -6.67 -9.41 -12.44
N TYR A 198 -5.94 -8.56 -11.71
CA TYR A 198 -6.03 -7.10 -11.76
C TYR A 198 -4.63 -6.48 -11.78
N PRO A 199 -4.39 -5.39 -12.53
CA PRO A 199 -3.08 -4.74 -12.60
C PRO A 199 -2.63 -4.18 -11.25
N TYR A 200 -3.59 -3.82 -10.40
CA TYR A 200 -3.36 -3.23 -9.09
C TYR A 200 -4.18 -3.99 -8.05
N THR A 201 -3.56 -4.32 -6.92
CA THR A 201 -4.21 -5.05 -5.84
C THR A 201 -3.82 -4.50 -4.48
N ILE A 202 -4.69 -4.69 -3.49
CA ILE A 202 -4.36 -4.55 -2.07
C ILE A 202 -4.79 -5.82 -1.38
N THR A 203 -3.87 -6.46 -0.67
CA THR A 203 -4.21 -7.54 0.26
C THR A 203 -4.37 -6.98 1.66
N VAL A 204 -5.36 -7.49 2.40
CA VAL A 204 -5.54 -7.26 3.84
C VAL A 204 -5.59 -8.62 4.50
N THR A 205 -4.49 -9.01 5.14
CA THR A 205 -4.38 -10.28 5.87
C THR A 205 -4.49 -10.01 7.36
N ASP A 206 -5.62 -10.38 7.98
CA ASP A 206 -5.79 -10.38 9.43
C ASP A 206 -5.59 -11.82 9.96
N PRO A 207 -4.45 -12.13 10.59
CA PRO A 207 -4.15 -13.48 11.10
C PRO A 207 -4.82 -13.77 12.46
N ARG A 208 -5.71 -12.91 12.97
CA ARG A 208 -6.27 -13.03 14.32
C ARG A 208 -7.64 -13.73 14.29
N PRO A 209 -8.03 -14.45 15.36
CA PRO A 209 -7.29 -14.68 16.60
C PRO A 209 -6.13 -15.69 16.43
N THR A 210 -6.17 -16.54 15.41
CA THR A 210 -5.07 -17.47 15.06
C THR A 210 -4.92 -17.57 13.54
N LEU A 211 -3.71 -17.84 13.05
CA LEU A 211 -3.41 -17.84 11.61
C LEU A 211 -4.28 -18.82 10.78
N ASN A 212 -4.77 -19.90 11.42
CA ASN A 212 -5.70 -20.87 10.82
C ASN A 212 -7.16 -20.39 10.74
N SER A 213 -7.56 -19.43 11.58
CA SER A 213 -8.91 -18.85 11.63
C SER A 213 -8.97 -17.44 11.02
N GLY A 214 -7.82 -16.78 10.88
CA GLY A 214 -7.66 -15.48 10.23
C GLY A 214 -7.95 -15.53 8.72
N GLN A 215 -8.25 -14.35 8.17
CA GLN A 215 -8.67 -14.18 6.78
C GLN A 215 -7.75 -13.23 6.03
N MET A 216 -7.50 -13.55 4.76
CA MET A 216 -7.00 -12.61 3.77
C MET A 216 -8.14 -12.16 2.87
N GLN A 217 -8.19 -10.86 2.60
CA GLN A 217 -9.06 -10.23 1.60
C GLN A 217 -8.19 -9.59 0.52
N VAL A 218 -8.55 -9.76 -0.76
CA VAL A 218 -7.89 -9.09 -1.89
C VAL A 218 -8.85 -8.08 -2.50
N TYR A 219 -8.37 -6.86 -2.71
CA TYR A 219 -9.09 -5.78 -3.39
C TYR A 219 -8.37 -5.50 -4.70
N GLY A 220 -8.92 -5.94 -5.83
CA GLY A 220 -8.38 -5.70 -7.17
C GLY A 220 -9.17 -4.63 -7.91
N TRP A 221 -8.50 -3.78 -8.70
CA TRP A 221 -9.16 -2.78 -9.55
C TRP A 221 -8.39 -2.54 -10.85
N ARG A 222 -9.09 -2.07 -11.88
CA ARG A 222 -8.57 -1.86 -13.23
C ARG A 222 -8.04 -0.44 -13.45
N VAL A 223 -7.37 -0.22 -14.59
CA VAL A 223 -6.92 1.11 -14.99
C VAL A 223 -8.12 2.05 -15.15
N ASP A 224 -7.97 3.30 -14.69
CA ASP A 224 -9.03 4.31 -14.65
C ASP A 224 -10.27 3.94 -13.79
N GLU A 225 -10.10 3.02 -12.84
CA GLU A 225 -10.98 2.84 -11.68
C GLU A 225 -10.37 3.55 -10.46
N PRO A 226 -11.20 4.09 -9.55
CA PRO A 226 -10.69 4.66 -8.30
C PRO A 226 -10.03 3.59 -7.44
N LEU A 227 -8.99 3.95 -6.70
CA LEU A 227 -8.42 3.11 -5.65
C LEU A 227 -9.52 2.76 -4.63
N PRO A 228 -9.57 1.51 -4.16
CA PRO A 228 -10.59 1.07 -3.22
C PRO A 228 -10.43 1.75 -1.86
N THR A 229 -11.56 1.98 -1.19
CA THR A 229 -11.61 2.18 0.26
C THR A 229 -11.54 0.80 0.92
N ILE A 230 -10.50 0.53 1.69
CA ILE A 230 -10.33 -0.77 2.38
C ILE A 230 -10.76 -0.67 3.84
N VAL A 231 -11.21 -1.80 4.40
CA VAL A 231 -11.40 -1.92 5.85
C VAL A 231 -10.03 -2.09 6.49
N LEU A 232 -9.69 -1.22 7.44
CA LEU A 232 -8.49 -1.29 8.26
C LEU A 232 -8.86 -1.90 9.63
N PRO A 233 -8.50 -3.17 9.91
CA PRO A 233 -8.71 -3.76 11.21
C PRO A 233 -7.84 -3.05 12.26
N LEU A 234 -8.46 -2.67 13.37
CA LEU A 234 -7.76 -2.15 14.56
C LEU A 234 -7.55 -3.31 15.57
N ALA A 235 -7.31 -3.02 16.85
CA ALA A 235 -7.23 -4.08 17.87
C ALA A 235 -8.56 -4.82 18.04
N LEU A 236 -8.50 -6.07 18.51
CA LEU A 236 -9.69 -6.88 18.75
C LEU A 236 -10.62 -6.19 19.76
N GLY A 237 -11.87 -5.95 19.34
CA GLY A 237 -12.89 -5.23 20.14
C GLY A 237 -13.02 -3.74 19.81
N ASP A 238 -12.01 -3.13 19.18
CA ASP A 238 -12.11 -1.76 18.67
C ASP A 238 -12.80 -1.78 17.28
N ALA A 239 -13.58 -0.75 16.94
CA ALA A 239 -14.26 -0.67 15.65
C ALA A 239 -13.25 -0.47 14.50
N PRO A 240 -13.41 -1.15 13.35
CA PRO A 240 -12.49 -1.00 12.22
C PRO A 240 -12.66 0.38 11.56
N ALA A 241 -11.57 0.88 10.98
CA ALA A 241 -11.54 2.16 10.26
C ALA A 241 -11.71 1.96 8.74
N ALA A 242 -12.15 3.01 8.04
CA ALA A 242 -12.27 3.02 6.58
C ALA A 242 -11.11 3.82 5.97
N LEU A 243 -10.18 3.15 5.29
CA LEU A 243 -9.00 3.79 4.70
C LEU A 243 -9.25 4.07 3.21
N ALA A 244 -9.47 5.34 2.89
CA ALA A 244 -9.69 5.81 1.52
C ALA A 244 -8.36 6.21 0.86
N LEU A 245 -7.88 5.41 -0.09
CA LEU A 245 -6.53 5.56 -0.63
C LEU A 245 -6.42 6.56 -1.81
N ASN A 246 -7.51 6.79 -2.56
CA ASN A 246 -7.49 7.67 -3.74
C ASN A 246 -7.00 9.11 -3.43
N PRO A 247 -7.51 9.80 -2.39
CA PRO A 247 -7.07 11.16 -2.07
C PRO A 247 -5.59 11.23 -1.70
N VAL A 248 -5.05 10.15 -1.11
CA VAL A 248 -3.63 10.05 -0.77
C VAL A 248 -2.78 9.89 -2.03
N TYR A 249 -3.22 9.03 -2.97
CA TYR A 249 -2.54 8.86 -4.25
C TYR A 249 -2.51 10.15 -5.08
N ASP A 250 -3.64 10.86 -5.18
CA ASP A 250 -3.71 12.13 -5.92
C ASP A 250 -2.84 13.22 -5.26
N LYS A 251 -2.78 13.27 -3.93
CA LYS A 251 -1.82 14.11 -3.17
C LYS A 251 -0.37 13.74 -3.50
N THR A 252 -0.02 12.45 -3.53
CA THR A 252 1.31 11.98 -3.93
C THR A 252 1.66 12.43 -5.35
N PHE A 253 0.78 12.19 -6.32
CA PHE A 253 0.98 12.54 -7.73
C PHE A 253 1.19 14.05 -7.93
N THR A 254 0.31 14.87 -7.38
CA THR A 254 0.28 16.33 -7.59
C THR A 254 1.42 17.07 -6.90
N SER A 255 1.83 16.61 -5.71
CA SER A 255 2.79 17.33 -4.86
C SER A 255 4.26 17.22 -5.28
N VAL A 256 4.61 16.31 -6.20
CA VAL A 256 5.98 16.17 -6.73
C VAL A 256 5.97 16.47 -8.23
N SER A 257 6.54 17.62 -8.61
CA SER A 257 6.59 18.06 -10.01
C SER A 257 7.20 17.02 -10.95
N GLY A 258 8.20 16.29 -10.47
CA GLY A 258 8.84 15.22 -11.21
C GLY A 258 7.91 14.05 -11.60
N PHE A 259 6.76 13.82 -10.95
CA PHE A 259 5.85 12.75 -11.36
C PHE A 259 5.07 13.13 -12.63
N TRP A 260 4.43 14.29 -12.68
CA TRP A 260 3.72 14.73 -13.89
C TRP A 260 4.65 15.25 -15.00
N ALA A 261 5.81 15.82 -14.68
CA ALA A 261 6.72 16.37 -15.68
C ALA A 261 7.40 15.30 -16.56
N ARG A 262 7.41 14.02 -16.15
CA ARG A 262 8.00 12.91 -16.93
C ARG A 262 7.02 12.20 -17.87
N ILE A 263 5.74 12.58 -17.85
CA ILE A 263 4.65 11.86 -18.54
C ILE A 263 4.14 12.69 -19.72
N ASP A 264 4.14 12.14 -20.93
CA ASP A 264 3.49 12.72 -22.11
C ASP A 264 2.28 11.87 -22.52
N TYR A 265 1.05 12.36 -22.27
CA TYR A 265 -0.19 11.66 -22.67
C TYR A 265 -0.49 11.69 -24.18
N ALA A 266 0.41 12.25 -25.00
CA ALA A 266 0.41 12.07 -26.44
C ALA A 266 1.15 10.78 -26.89
N GLN A 267 1.85 10.10 -25.98
CA GLN A 267 2.51 8.82 -26.22
C GLN A 267 1.84 7.71 -25.40
N LEU A 268 1.89 6.47 -25.89
CA LEU A 268 1.51 5.32 -25.07
C LEU A 268 2.45 5.23 -23.84
N PRO A 269 1.98 4.67 -22.71
CA PRO A 269 2.86 4.40 -21.57
C PRO A 269 3.97 3.42 -21.96
N ALA A 270 5.09 3.46 -21.23
CA ALA A 270 6.15 2.46 -21.38
C ALA A 270 5.58 1.04 -21.18
N ASN A 271 6.13 0.05 -21.89
CA ASN A 271 5.67 -1.34 -21.83
C ASN A 271 4.13 -1.50 -21.93
N PHE A 272 3.45 -0.72 -22.80
CA PHE A 272 2.00 -0.74 -22.97
C PHE A 272 1.42 -2.16 -23.18
N ASP A 273 2.15 -3.02 -23.87
CA ASP A 273 1.76 -4.41 -24.15
C ASP A 273 1.76 -5.32 -22.90
N ALA A 274 2.28 -4.85 -21.75
CA ALA A 274 2.20 -5.54 -20.46
C ALA A 274 0.86 -5.34 -19.72
N TYR A 275 -0.01 -4.43 -20.20
CA TYR A 275 -1.41 -4.39 -19.80
C TYR A 275 -2.22 -5.39 -20.63
N ASP A 276 -3.24 -6.01 -20.05
CA ASP A 276 -4.19 -6.83 -20.80
C ASP A 276 -5.08 -5.97 -21.72
N GLY A 277 -5.80 -6.60 -22.65
CA GLY A 277 -6.64 -5.90 -23.63
C GLY A 277 -7.74 -5.01 -23.04
N VAL A 278 -8.18 -5.25 -21.79
CA VAL A 278 -9.19 -4.43 -21.11
C VAL A 278 -8.54 -3.13 -20.61
N ASP A 279 -7.37 -3.25 -19.97
CA ASP A 279 -6.64 -2.10 -19.44
C ASP A 279 -5.96 -1.27 -20.55
N GLN A 280 -5.48 -1.92 -21.62
CA GLN A 280 -5.06 -1.24 -22.85
C GLN A 280 -6.16 -0.34 -23.41
N ALA A 281 -7.40 -0.84 -23.53
CA ALA A 281 -8.53 -0.07 -24.02
C ALA A 281 -8.91 1.09 -23.08
N ARG A 282 -8.81 0.89 -21.76
CA ARG A 282 -9.02 1.95 -20.75
C ARG A 282 -7.99 3.07 -20.86
N ILE A 283 -6.71 2.73 -21.04
CA ILE A 283 -5.62 3.69 -21.27
C ILE A 283 -5.89 4.50 -22.54
N GLN A 284 -6.22 3.84 -23.65
CA GLN A 284 -6.50 4.51 -24.94
C GLN A 284 -7.71 5.45 -24.86
N ALA A 285 -8.80 5.04 -24.20
CA ALA A 285 -9.99 5.86 -24.01
C ALA A 285 -9.70 7.13 -23.19
N LEU A 286 -8.89 7.01 -22.14
CA LEU A 286 -8.42 8.16 -21.35
C LEU A 286 -7.50 9.08 -22.16
N MET A 287 -6.54 8.52 -22.90
CA MET A 287 -5.65 9.31 -23.77
C MET A 287 -6.44 10.10 -24.82
N HIS A 288 -7.42 9.47 -25.48
CA HIS A 288 -8.31 10.16 -26.41
C HIS A 288 -9.05 11.31 -25.72
N THR A 289 -9.60 11.08 -24.52
CA THR A 289 -10.30 12.12 -23.73
C THR A 289 -9.37 13.29 -23.37
N VAL A 290 -8.14 13.01 -22.96
CA VAL A 290 -7.12 14.01 -22.64
C VAL A 290 -6.71 14.81 -23.88
N GLN A 291 -6.52 14.14 -25.02
CA GLN A 291 -6.15 14.77 -26.29
C GLN A 291 -7.27 15.65 -26.86
N THR A 292 -8.55 15.27 -26.71
CA THR A 292 -9.68 16.09 -27.16
C THR A 292 -10.07 17.21 -26.20
N SER A 293 -9.72 17.09 -24.91
CA SER A 293 -10.04 18.12 -23.90
C SER A 293 -8.91 19.14 -23.69
N GLY A 294 -7.72 18.87 -24.22
CA GLY A 294 -6.54 19.73 -24.17
C GLY A 294 -6.23 20.46 -25.49
N GLY A 295 -7.14 20.42 -26.46
CA GLY A 295 -7.06 21.11 -27.76
C GLY A 295 -7.93 22.37 -27.85
#